data_AF-A0AAE8L2F0-F1
#
_entry.id   AF-A0AAE8L2F0-F1
#
_cell.length_a   1.000
_cell.length_b   1.000
_cell.length_c   1.000
_cell.angle_alpha   90.00
_cell.angle_beta   90.00
_cell.angle_gamma   90.00
#
_symmetry.space_group_name_H-M   'P 1'
#
loop_
_entity.id
_entity.type
_entity.pdbx_description
1 polymer ?
#
loop_
_entity_poly.entity_id
_entity_poly.type
_entity_poly.pdbx_seq_one_letter_code
_entity_poly.pdbx_strand_id
1 'polypeptide(L)'
;MSEQVTMQFGPLELRKTEEGWQYLSEGVGHEPDTWCDATSVLGPFGGSGVNDLLDELAATKANAEARESELVDVLQHIRGKSCCSDAWDAIDEVVPYNDALYS
;
A
#
# COMPACT_ATOMS: atom_id res chain seq x y z
N MET A 1 -13.55 -7.04 -16.75
CA MET A 1 -13.17 -5.68 -16.33
C MET A 1 -11.72 -5.78 -15.89
N SER A 2 -10.80 -5.07 -16.52
CA SER A 2 -9.38 -5.13 -16.15
C SER A 2 -9.21 -4.55 -14.74
N GLU A 3 -8.51 -5.28 -13.87
CA GLU A 3 -8.10 -4.77 -12.56
C GLU A 3 -7.21 -3.56 -12.79
N GLN A 4 -7.61 -2.41 -12.25
CA GLN A 4 -6.89 -1.16 -12.41
C GLN A 4 -5.79 -1.13 -11.35
N VAL A 5 -4.54 -0.97 -11.77
CA VAL A 5 -3.41 -0.85 -10.85
C VAL A 5 -3.44 0.56 -10.26
N THR A 6 -3.52 0.63 -8.93
CA THR A 6 -3.43 1.89 -8.19
C THR A 6 -2.31 1.83 -7.16
N MET A 7 -1.82 2.99 -6.76
CA MET A 7 -0.79 3.13 -5.73
C MET A 7 -1.08 4.37 -4.89
N GLN A 8 -1.13 4.19 -3.57
CA GLN A 8 -1.22 5.30 -2.63
C GLN A 8 0.10 6.08 -2.57
N PHE A 9 0.04 7.40 -2.65
CA PHE A 9 1.18 8.33 -2.57
C PHE A 9 0.83 9.51 -1.66
N GLY A 10 1.17 9.38 -0.38
CA GLY A 10 0.80 10.37 0.63
C GLY A 10 -0.73 10.43 0.75
N PRO A 11 -1.35 11.61 0.60
CA PRO A 11 -2.81 11.74 0.65
C PRO A 11 -3.52 11.44 -0.69
N LEU A 12 -2.76 11.20 -1.76
CA LEU A 12 -3.28 11.00 -3.11
C LEU A 12 -3.14 9.54 -3.54
N GLU A 13 -3.99 9.12 -4.46
CA GLU A 13 -3.86 7.84 -5.13
C GLU A 13 -3.50 8.08 -6.59
N LEU A 14 -2.53 7.31 -7.08
CA LEU A 14 -2.14 7.27 -8.48
C LEU A 14 -2.78 6.06 -9.14
N ARG A 15 -3.25 6.23 -10.37
CA ARG A 15 -3.77 5.11 -11.16
C ARG A 15 -3.04 4.98 -12.49
N LYS A 16 -2.69 3.74 -12.79
CA LYS A 16 -2.00 3.33 -14.01
C LYS A 16 -2.97 2.89 -15.09
N THR A 17 -2.65 3.22 -16.32
CA THR A 17 -3.29 2.73 -17.55
C THR A 17 -2.25 2.04 -18.44
N GLU A 18 -2.68 1.57 -19.62
CA GLU A 18 -1.79 0.99 -20.63
C GLU A 18 -0.69 1.96 -21.10
N GLU A 19 -0.95 3.27 -21.00
CA GLU A 19 -0.03 4.33 -21.41
C GLU A 19 0.89 4.82 -20.26
N GLY A 20 0.71 4.30 -19.05
CA GLY A 20 1.50 4.66 -17.86
C GLY A 20 0.66 5.26 -16.74
N TRP A 21 1.30 5.99 -15.82
CA TRP A 21 0.61 6.64 -14.71
C TRP A 21 -0.05 7.93 -15.19
N GLN A 22 -1.38 7.98 -15.16
CA GLN A 22 -2.15 9.04 -15.83
C GLN A 22 -3.15 9.75 -14.95
N TYR A 23 -3.59 9.16 -13.83
CA TYR A 23 -4.65 9.75 -13.03
C TYR A 23 -4.24 9.92 -11.57
N LEU A 24 -4.72 11.01 -10.98
CA LEU A 24 -4.64 11.30 -9.55
C LEU A 24 -6.05 11.33 -8.96
N SER A 25 -6.25 10.78 -7.77
CA SER A 25 -7.51 10.96 -7.05
C SER A 25 -7.64 12.41 -6.57
N GLU A 26 -8.81 13.00 -6.79
CA GLU A 26 -9.20 14.28 -6.22
C GLU A 26 -10.30 14.02 -5.18
N GLY A 27 -10.03 14.35 -3.92
CA GLY A 27 -10.99 14.18 -2.83
C GLY A 27 -10.50 14.84 -1.54
N VAL A 28 -11.41 15.50 -0.80
CA VAL A 28 -11.15 15.94 0.57
C VAL A 28 -11.43 14.75 1.48
N GLY A 29 -10.40 14.19 2.11
CA GLY A 29 -10.58 13.10 3.09
C GLY A 29 -10.46 11.68 2.53
N HIS A 30 -9.63 11.47 1.50
CA HIS A 30 -9.23 10.14 1.00
C HIS A 30 -10.30 9.31 0.28
N GLU A 31 -11.44 9.89 -0.10
CA GLU A 31 -12.41 9.20 -0.98
C GLU A 31 -12.06 9.46 -2.46
N PRO A 32 -11.74 8.43 -3.26
CA PRO A 32 -11.49 8.56 -4.69
C PRO A 32 -12.83 8.69 -5.44
N ASP A 33 -13.59 9.75 -5.14
CA ASP A 33 -14.87 10.04 -5.80
C ASP A 33 -14.65 10.56 -7.23
N THR A 34 -13.45 11.08 -7.55
CA THR A 34 -13.12 11.58 -8.89
C THR A 34 -11.65 11.34 -9.23
N TRP A 35 -11.39 10.84 -10.43
CA TRP A 35 -10.05 10.68 -11.00
C TRP A 35 -9.78 11.82 -11.98
N CYS A 36 -8.71 12.56 -11.73
CA CYS A 36 -8.30 13.69 -12.55
C CYS A 36 -7.11 13.31 -13.42
N ASP A 37 -7.19 13.64 -14.71
CA ASP A 37 -6.12 13.40 -15.68
C ASP A 37 -4.90 14.26 -15.32
N ALA A 38 -3.81 13.57 -14.99
CA ALA A 38 -2.53 14.12 -14.60
C ALA A 38 -1.49 14.03 -15.73
N THR A 39 -1.86 13.59 -16.94
CA THR A 39 -0.95 13.52 -18.10
C THR A 39 -0.34 14.87 -18.44
N SER A 40 -1.02 15.99 -18.16
CA SER A 40 -0.45 17.33 -18.34
C SER A 40 0.70 17.65 -17.37
N VAL A 41 0.69 17.03 -16.18
CA VAL A 41 1.69 17.21 -15.13
C VAL A 41 2.83 16.18 -15.27
N LEU A 42 2.48 14.93 -15.57
CA LEU A 42 3.43 13.82 -15.72
C LEU A 42 4.02 13.71 -17.13
N GLY A 43 3.27 14.14 -18.14
CA GLY A 43 3.63 14.05 -19.56
C GLY A 43 4.94 14.75 -19.95
N PRO A 44 5.30 15.93 -19.39
CA PRO A 44 6.62 16.52 -19.59
C PRO A 44 7.78 15.61 -19.22
N PHE A 45 7.54 14.61 -18.35
CA PHE A 45 8.50 13.62 -17.90
C PHE A 45 8.28 12.21 -18.49
N GLY A 46 7.33 12.04 -19.40
CA GLY A 46 6.95 10.73 -19.94
C GLY A 46 8.10 9.98 -20.65
N GLY A 47 9.09 10.70 -21.17
CA GLY A 47 10.29 10.14 -21.80
C GLY A 47 11.53 10.08 -20.89
N SER A 48 11.45 10.53 -19.64
CA SER A 48 12.60 10.61 -18.72
C SER A 48 12.71 9.44 -17.75
N GLY A 49 11.94 8.38 -17.95
CA GLY A 49 11.91 7.21 -17.06
C GLY A 49 11.06 7.37 -15.80
N VAL A 50 10.21 8.42 -15.72
CA VAL A 50 9.32 8.61 -14.55
C VAL A 50 8.33 7.46 -14.39
N ASN A 51 7.82 6.90 -15.49
CA ASN A 51 6.97 5.71 -15.42
C ASN A 51 7.71 4.50 -14.84
N ASP A 52 8.98 4.28 -15.21
CA ASP A 52 9.80 3.19 -14.68
C ASP A 52 10.04 3.35 -13.17
N LEU A 53 10.31 4.58 -12.72
CA LEU A 53 10.47 4.88 -11.29
C LEU A 53 9.17 4.70 -10.50
N LEU A 54 8.02 5.09 -11.07
CA LEU A 54 6.72 4.89 -10.43
C LEU A 54 6.33 3.41 -10.41
N ASP A 55 6.73 2.64 -11.42
CA ASP A 55 6.57 1.18 -11.45
C ASP A 55 7.42 0.48 -10.39
N GLU A 56 8.69 0.88 -10.26
CA GLU A 56 9.58 0.38 -9.20
C GLU A 56 9.06 0.74 -7.82
N LEU A 57 8.54 1.96 -7.64
CA LEU A 57 7.94 2.40 -6.39
C LEU A 57 6.69 1.57 -6.04
N ALA A 58 5.82 1.32 -7.01
CA ALA A 58 4.63 0.50 -6.82
C ALA A 58 4.99 -0.94 -6.44
N ALA A 59 5.97 -1.55 -7.12
CA ALA A 59 6.47 -2.87 -6.79
C ALA A 59 7.11 -2.93 -5.40
N THR A 60 7.87 -1.89 -5.03
CA THR A 60 8.51 -1.80 -3.71
C THR A 60 7.48 -1.70 -2.59
N LYS A 61 6.40 -0.93 -2.79
CA LYS A 61 5.30 -0.82 -1.82
C LYS A 61 4.55 -2.13 -1.65
N ALA A 62 4.18 -2.78 -2.76
CA ALA A 62 3.51 -4.08 -2.71
C ALA A 62 4.38 -5.13 -1.97
N ASN A 63 5.70 -5.14 -2.23
CA ASN A 63 6.62 -6.03 -1.52
C ASN A 63 6.75 -5.71 -0.03
N ALA A 64 6.72 -4.42 0.34
CA ALA A 64 6.77 -3.99 1.73
C ALA A 64 5.51 -4.42 2.48
N GLU A 65 4.32 -4.21 1.90
CA GLU A 65 3.04 -4.62 2.45
C GLU A 65 2.95 -6.15 2.61
N ALA A 66 3.38 -6.90 1.59
CA ALA A 66 3.44 -8.36 1.66
C ALA A 66 4.36 -8.84 2.79
N ARG A 67 5.54 -8.24 2.92
CA ARG A 67 6.49 -8.58 3.97
C ARG A 67 5.98 -8.20 5.37
N GLU A 68 5.28 -7.07 5.49
CA GLU A 68 4.64 -6.68 6.74
C GLU A 68 3.57 -7.69 7.14
N SER A 69 2.73 -8.14 6.20
CA SER A 69 1.75 -9.20 6.44
C SER A 69 2.39 -10.50 6.91
N GLU A 70 3.48 -10.94 6.26
CA GLU A 70 4.22 -12.13 6.68
C GLU A 70 4.78 -12.01 8.09
N LEU A 71 5.31 -10.83 8.45
CA LEU A 71 5.84 -10.59 9.80
C LEU A 71 4.71 -10.63 10.85
N VAL A 72 3.56 -10.04 10.55
CA VAL A 72 2.38 -10.09 11.43
C VAL A 72 1.95 -11.54 11.66
N ASP A 73 1.85 -12.35 10.61
CA ASP A 73 1.49 -13.78 10.71
C ASP A 73 2.48 -14.56 11.59
N VAL A 74 3.78 -14.29 11.43
CA VAL A 74 4.84 -14.91 12.25
C VAL A 74 4.71 -14.50 13.72
N LEU A 75 4.49 -13.21 14.01
CA LEU A 75 4.32 -12.73 15.38
C LEU A 75 3.06 -13.33 16.04
N GLN A 76 1.94 -13.39 15.31
CA GLN A 76 0.72 -14.04 15.79
C GLN A 76 0.93 -15.54 16.05
N HIS A 77 1.66 -16.22 15.17
CA HIS A 77 2.01 -17.62 15.34
C HIS A 77 2.86 -17.87 16.59
N ILE A 78 3.86 -17.01 16.84
CA ILE A 78 4.70 -17.06 18.03
C ILE A 78 3.87 -16.82 19.29
N ARG A 79 2.98 -15.83 19.27
CA ARG A 79 2.06 -15.54 20.39
C ARG A 79 1.23 -16.75 20.77
N GLY A 80 0.59 -17.41 19.80
CA GLY A 80 -0.24 -18.60 20.05
C GLY A 80 0.52 -19.82 20.58
N LYS A 81 1.85 -19.85 20.46
CA LYS A 81 2.71 -20.96 20.94
C LYS A 81 3.53 -20.64 22.18
N SER A 82 3.86 -19.37 22.41
CA SER A 82 4.66 -18.92 23.55
C SER A 82 3.83 -19.00 24.82
N CYS A 83 4.46 -19.34 25.95
CA CYS A 83 3.85 -19.27 27.29
C CYS A 83 4.41 -18.10 28.13
N CYS A 84 5.29 -17.27 27.56
CA CYS A 84 5.92 -16.15 28.24
C CYS A 84 5.09 -14.87 28.03
N SER A 85 4.50 -14.34 29.10
CA SER A 85 3.72 -13.10 29.07
C SER A 85 4.50 -11.90 28.54
N ASP A 86 5.78 -11.78 28.92
CA ASP A 86 6.64 -10.67 28.51
C ASP A 86 6.87 -10.63 26.98
N ALA A 87 6.82 -11.80 26.34
CA ALA A 87 6.90 -11.90 24.89
C ALA A 87 5.58 -11.53 24.21
N TRP A 88 4.44 -11.68 24.89
CA TRP A 88 3.13 -11.26 24.38
C TRP A 88 2.97 -9.75 24.46
N ASP A 89 3.38 -9.13 25.56
CA ASP A 89 3.31 -7.67 25.74
C ASP A 89 4.12 -6.94 24.65
N ALA A 90 5.34 -7.43 24.36
CA ALA A 90 6.17 -6.88 23.29
C ALA A 90 5.57 -7.07 21.88
N ILE A 91 4.77 -8.13 21.66
CA ILE A 91 4.06 -8.35 20.40
C ILE A 91 2.84 -7.43 20.31
N ASP A 92 2.07 -7.30 21.39
CA ASP A 92 0.87 -6.45 21.45
C ASP A 92 1.20 -4.94 21.32
N GLU A 93 2.42 -4.52 21.68
CA GLU A 93 2.92 -3.16 21.42
C GLU A 93 3.10 -2.84 19.94
N VAL A 94 3.42 -3.85 19.11
CA VAL A 94 3.75 -3.68 17.68
C VAL A 94 2.58 -4.10 16.79
N VAL A 95 1.84 -5.13 17.20
CA VAL A 95 0.64 -5.65 16.54
C VAL A 95 -0.50 -5.60 17.56
N PRO A 96 -1.19 -4.45 17.69
CA PRO A 96 -2.26 -4.31 18.67
C PRO A 96 -3.34 -5.36 18.42
N TYR A 97 -3.78 -6.00 19.50
CA TYR A 97 -4.82 -7.02 19.44
C TYR A 97 -6.10 -6.48 18.79
N ASN A 98 -6.50 -7.09 17.67
CA ASN A 98 -7.74 -6.77 16.97
C ASN A 98 -8.66 -7.99 16.97
N ASP A 99 -9.76 -7.92 17.73
CA ASP A 99 -10.78 -8.96 17.89
C ASP A 99 -11.37 -9.42 16.54
N ALA A 100 -11.35 -8.55 15.52
CA ALA A 100 -11.86 -8.82 14.18
C ALA A 100 -11.06 -9.85 13.37
N LEU A 101 -9.82 -10.17 13.76
CA LEU A 101 -8.96 -11.15 13.08
C LEU A 101 -9.05 -12.56 13.67
N TYR A 102 -9.81 -12.73 14.77
CA TYR A 102 -9.93 -13.99 15.51
C TYR A 102 -11.37 -14.48 15.70
N SER A 103 -12.36 -13.85 15.03
CA SER A 103 -13.76 -14.30 14.92
C SER A 103 -14.03 -14.95 13.57
#